data_AF-A0A533WFH6-F1
#
_entry.id   AF-A0A533WFH6-F1
#
_cell.length_a   1.000
_cell.length_b   1.000
_cell.length_c   1.000
_cell.angle_alpha   90.00
_cell.angle_beta   90.00
_cell.angle_gamma   90.00
#
_symmetry.space_group_name_H-M   'P 1'
#
loop_
_entity.id
_entity.type
_entity.pdbx_description
1 polymer ?
#
loop_
_entity_poly.entity_id
_entity_poly.type
_entity_poly.pdbx_seq_one_letter_code
_entity_poly.pdbx_strand_id
1 'polypeptide(L)'
;MPEIPKSEPPALTLTSFPHSGGSPSSGGAGEVIEFTYSLNLFEGTQESDGAIDLGQEVRAVAFTDDPSIVKVIFRWKDPSAVSAQTTETPPAPAQDTFKPGQPGPWEVVADFGNGKEVHKPLDVKFLVIPESGLGAIVLIGSSLAALGAYVSFMKLRQKRSERGVLGDLSF
;
A
#
# COMPACT_ATOMS: atom_id res chain seq x y z
N MET A 1 -25.11 51.68 6.97
CA MET A 1 -24.82 50.27 6.62
C MET A 1 -23.65 50.28 5.65
N PRO A 2 -22.44 49.87 6.05
CA PRO A 2 -21.30 49.84 5.15
C PRO A 2 -21.23 48.53 4.34
N GLU A 3 -20.96 48.65 3.04
CA GLU A 3 -20.75 47.54 2.09
C GLU A 3 -19.49 46.73 2.42
N ILE A 4 -19.58 45.41 2.27
CA ILE A 4 -18.47 44.46 2.42
C ILE A 4 -17.82 44.30 1.04
N PRO A 5 -16.52 44.59 0.85
CA PRO A 5 -15.85 44.32 -0.41
C PRO A 5 -15.58 42.81 -0.58
N LYS A 6 -15.84 42.32 -1.79
CA LYS A 6 -15.66 40.93 -2.24
C LYS A 6 -14.17 40.58 -2.23
N SER A 7 -13.78 39.57 -1.46
CA SER A 7 -12.40 39.07 -1.38
C SER A 7 -12.04 38.23 -2.61
N GLU A 8 -11.00 38.66 -3.34
CA GLU A 8 -10.34 37.93 -4.43
C GLU A 8 -9.26 37.01 -3.84
N PRO A 9 -9.19 35.71 -4.22
CA PRO A 9 -8.15 34.82 -3.71
C PRO A 9 -6.79 35.08 -4.38
N PRO A 10 -5.67 34.92 -3.66
CA PRO A 10 -4.33 35.26 -4.14
C PRO A 10 -3.83 34.28 -5.22
N ALA A 11 -3.22 34.82 -6.27
CA ALA A 11 -2.55 34.07 -7.32
C ALA A 11 -1.31 33.33 -6.76
N LEU A 12 -1.27 32.01 -6.92
CA LEU A 12 -0.11 31.19 -6.58
C LEU A 12 0.88 31.18 -7.74
N THR A 13 2.00 31.86 -7.53
CA THR A 13 3.16 31.89 -8.43
C THR A 13 3.79 30.51 -8.54
N LEU A 14 3.72 29.87 -9.72
CA LEU A 14 4.46 28.64 -10.01
C LEU A 14 5.93 28.98 -10.27
N THR A 15 6.80 28.65 -9.31
CA THR A 15 8.25 28.59 -9.50
C THR A 15 8.61 27.43 -10.42
N SER A 16 9.16 27.74 -11.60
CA SER A 16 9.70 26.78 -12.58
C SER A 16 11.01 26.14 -12.09
N PHE A 17 11.12 24.80 -12.16
CA PHE A 17 12.40 24.09 -12.10
C PHE A 17 12.91 23.82 -13.53
N PRO A 18 14.23 24.00 -13.82
CA PRO A 18 14.75 23.93 -15.18
C PRO A 18 14.96 22.48 -15.62
N HIS A 19 14.50 22.12 -16.83
CA HIS A 19 14.93 20.91 -17.51
C HIS A 19 16.05 21.26 -18.51
N SER A 20 17.16 20.55 -18.36
CA SER A 20 18.39 20.63 -19.15
C SER A 20 18.16 20.23 -20.61
N GLY A 21 18.81 20.95 -21.54
CA GLY A 21 18.71 20.79 -23.01
C GLY A 21 19.28 19.48 -23.58
N GLY A 22 19.31 19.22 -24.90
CA GLY A 22 18.94 19.95 -26.13
C GLY A 22 18.64 18.91 -27.23
N SER A 23 18.15 19.22 -28.44
CA SER A 23 18.74 20.06 -29.51
C SER A 23 17.68 20.38 -30.57
N PRO A 24 17.82 21.46 -31.38
CA PRO A 24 16.81 21.84 -32.35
C PRO A 24 17.08 21.20 -33.72
N SER A 25 16.08 20.52 -34.29
CA SER A 25 16.04 20.23 -35.72
C SER A 25 14.91 21.04 -36.35
N SER A 26 15.29 22.05 -37.14
CA SER A 26 14.39 22.85 -37.96
C SER A 26 13.74 22.00 -39.06
N GLY A 27 12.42 21.91 -39.06
CA GLY A 27 11.64 21.34 -40.16
C GLY A 27 10.15 21.56 -39.87
N GLY A 28 9.47 22.34 -40.70
CA GLY A 28 8.06 22.68 -40.51
C GLY A 28 7.16 21.44 -40.48
N ALA A 29 6.40 21.30 -39.40
CA ALA A 29 5.26 20.41 -39.24
C ALA A 29 4.36 21.05 -38.18
N GLY A 30 3.03 20.90 -38.32
CA GLY A 30 2.06 21.54 -37.42
C GLY A 30 2.41 21.35 -35.95
N GLU A 31 2.13 22.37 -35.15
CA GLU A 31 2.28 22.33 -33.69
C GLU A 31 1.52 21.12 -33.17
N VAL A 32 2.25 20.05 -32.81
CA VAL A 32 1.69 18.91 -32.12
C VAL A 32 1.42 19.42 -30.71
N ILE A 33 0.17 19.78 -30.44
CA ILE A 33 -0.28 20.08 -29.09
C ILE A 33 -0.17 18.77 -28.31
N GLU A 34 0.85 18.67 -27.43
CA GLU A 34 1.01 17.54 -26.53
C GLU A 34 0.23 17.84 -25.24
N PHE A 35 -0.75 16.99 -24.96
CA PHE A 35 -1.53 17.06 -23.72
C PHE A 35 -0.87 16.21 -22.63
N THR A 36 -1.03 16.65 -21.38
CA THR A 36 -0.59 15.96 -20.19
C THR A 36 -1.61 14.89 -19.80
N TYR A 37 -1.12 13.69 -19.48
CA TYR A 37 -1.92 12.61 -18.87
C TYR A 37 -1.14 12.06 -17.69
N SER A 38 -1.77 12.02 -16.51
CA SER A 38 -1.12 11.55 -15.29
C SER A 38 -2.09 10.76 -14.42
N LEU A 39 -1.52 9.82 -13.67
CA LEU A 39 -2.21 8.99 -12.68
C LEU A 39 -1.35 8.96 -11.42
N ASN A 40 -1.90 9.46 -10.32
CA ASN A 40 -1.28 9.44 -9.02
C ASN A 40 -2.13 8.60 -8.06
N LEU A 41 -1.45 7.83 -7.22
CA LEU A 41 -2.08 7.02 -6.18
C LEU A 41 -1.84 7.72 -4.84
N PHE A 42 -2.83 7.67 -3.95
CA PHE A 42 -2.79 8.28 -2.64
C PHE A 42 -3.22 7.30 -1.56
N GLU A 43 -2.50 7.32 -0.46
CA GLU A 43 -2.75 6.58 0.76
C GLU A 43 -3.23 7.58 1.81
N GLY A 44 -4.56 7.66 1.96
CA GLY A 44 -5.18 8.70 2.78
C GLY A 44 -4.89 10.11 2.25
N THR A 45 -3.98 10.83 2.89
CA THR A 45 -3.59 12.22 2.53
C THR A 45 -2.22 12.32 1.85
N GLN A 46 -1.46 11.23 1.79
CA GLN A 46 -0.11 11.21 1.19
C GLN A 46 -0.14 10.53 -0.17
N GLU A 47 0.78 10.93 -1.05
CA GLU A 47 1.03 10.18 -2.29
C GLU A 47 1.58 8.80 -1.94
N SER A 48 1.11 7.78 -2.65
CA SER A 48 1.54 6.41 -2.46
C SER A 48 2.98 6.22 -2.92
N ASP A 49 3.76 5.48 -2.15
CA ASP A 49 5.10 5.05 -2.52
C ASP A 49 5.09 3.81 -3.43
N GLY A 50 3.89 3.34 -3.81
CA GLY A 50 3.69 2.14 -4.61
C GLY A 50 3.62 0.86 -3.80
N ALA A 51 3.57 0.91 -2.46
CA ALA A 51 3.35 -0.26 -1.63
C ALA A 51 2.41 0.00 -0.45
N ILE A 52 1.35 -0.79 -0.33
CA ILE A 52 0.35 -0.65 0.73
C ILE A 52 0.21 -1.91 1.57
N ASP A 53 -0.33 -1.78 2.78
CA ASP A 53 -0.76 -2.92 3.57
C ASP A 53 -2.12 -3.46 3.11
N LEU A 54 -2.29 -4.78 3.20
CA LEU A 54 -3.55 -5.44 2.85
C LEU A 54 -4.72 -4.84 3.63
N GLY A 55 -5.77 -4.47 2.91
CA GLY A 55 -6.97 -3.88 3.48
C GLY A 55 -6.87 -2.38 3.75
N GLN A 56 -5.76 -1.73 3.39
CA GLN A 56 -5.69 -0.28 3.29
C GLN A 56 -6.43 0.21 2.04
N GLU A 57 -7.06 1.38 2.15
CA GLU A 57 -7.76 2.02 1.04
C GLU A 57 -6.79 2.91 0.24
N VAL A 58 -6.87 2.82 -1.09
CA VAL A 58 -6.07 3.61 -2.02
C VAL A 58 -6.99 4.45 -2.87
N ARG A 59 -6.63 5.73 -3.02
CA ARG A 59 -7.31 6.67 -3.91
C ARG A 59 -6.45 6.90 -5.15
N ALA A 60 -6.99 6.59 -6.32
CA ALA A 60 -6.42 6.92 -7.60
C ALA A 60 -6.96 8.28 -8.08
N VAL A 61 -6.09 9.17 -8.52
CA VAL A 61 -6.45 10.47 -9.08
C VAL A 61 -5.81 10.61 -10.44
N ALA A 62 -6.63 10.74 -11.48
CA ALA A 62 -6.18 10.98 -12.83
C ALA A 62 -6.37 12.45 -13.21
N PHE A 63 -5.36 13.02 -13.88
CA PHE A 63 -5.38 14.39 -14.37
C PHE A 63 -5.02 14.43 -15.85
N THR A 64 -5.76 15.24 -16.60
CA THR A 64 -5.47 15.59 -17.98
C THR A 64 -5.85 17.04 -18.27
N ASP A 65 -5.10 17.69 -19.15
CA ASP A 65 -5.38 19.04 -19.67
C ASP A 65 -6.00 19.01 -21.07
N ASP A 66 -6.30 17.81 -21.61
CA ASP A 66 -6.98 17.63 -22.89
C ASP A 66 -8.50 17.89 -22.74
N PRO A 67 -9.02 18.98 -23.33
CA PRO A 67 -10.44 19.33 -23.23
C PRO A 67 -11.37 18.38 -24.00
N SER A 68 -10.80 17.51 -24.84
CA SER A 68 -11.54 16.53 -25.63
C SER A 68 -11.95 15.31 -24.80
N ILE A 69 -11.32 15.11 -23.65
CA ILE A 69 -11.63 14.00 -22.76
C ILE A 69 -12.95 14.31 -22.05
N VAL A 70 -13.87 13.35 -22.13
CA VAL A 70 -15.21 13.44 -21.53
C VAL A 70 -15.41 12.44 -20.39
N LYS A 71 -14.55 11.41 -20.30
CA LYS A 71 -14.59 10.39 -19.25
C LYS A 71 -13.22 9.78 -19.05
N VAL A 72 -12.95 9.35 -17.82
CA VAL A 72 -11.80 8.54 -17.45
C VAL A 72 -12.30 7.23 -16.85
N ILE A 73 -11.74 6.11 -17.28
CA ILE A 73 -12.08 4.78 -16.82
C ILE A 73 -10.93 4.27 -15.97
N PHE A 74 -11.16 4.09 -14.68
CA PHE A 74 -10.23 3.44 -13.78
C PHE A 74 -10.44 1.92 -13.82
N ARG A 75 -9.35 1.17 -13.92
CA ARG A 75 -9.34 -0.29 -13.87
C ARG A 75 -8.31 -0.74 -12.86
N TRP A 76 -8.78 -1.43 -11.83
CA TRP A 76 -7.93 -2.06 -10.82
C TRP A 76 -7.70 -3.50 -11.23
N LYS A 77 -6.50 -3.81 -11.71
CA LYS A 77 -6.12 -5.19 -12.02
C LYS A 77 -5.52 -5.84 -10.80
N ASP A 78 -6.03 -7.02 -10.53
CA ASP A 78 -5.53 -7.88 -9.49
C ASP A 78 -4.22 -8.56 -9.89
N PRO A 79 -3.54 -9.27 -8.97
CA PRO A 79 -2.33 -10.04 -9.28
C PRO A 79 -2.49 -11.09 -10.38
N SER A 80 -3.72 -11.51 -10.67
CA SER A 80 -4.06 -12.42 -11.77
C SER A 80 -4.24 -11.70 -13.11
N ALA A 81 -4.00 -10.39 -13.16
CA ALA A 81 -4.25 -9.49 -14.28
C ALA A 81 -5.72 -9.36 -14.71
N VAL A 82 -6.66 -9.74 -13.85
CA VAL A 82 -8.11 -9.58 -14.02
C VAL A 82 -8.55 -8.25 -13.41
N SER A 83 -9.42 -7.53 -14.11
CA SER A 83 -10.01 -6.29 -13.57
C SER A 83 -10.92 -6.62 -12.38
N ALA A 84 -10.47 -6.30 -11.17
CA ALA A 84 -11.23 -6.43 -9.93
C ALA A 84 -12.30 -5.34 -9.79
N GLN A 85 -12.00 -4.12 -10.24
CA GLN A 85 -12.95 -3.01 -10.27
C GLN A 85 -12.77 -2.17 -11.54
N THR A 86 -13.87 -1.67 -12.07
CA THR A 86 -13.88 -0.72 -13.17
C THR A 86 -14.88 0.39 -12.88
N THR A 87 -14.41 1.63 -12.87
CA THR A 87 -15.20 2.81 -12.53
C THR A 87 -15.03 3.86 -13.62
N GLU A 88 -16.14 4.44 -14.10
CA GLU A 88 -16.10 5.58 -15.03
C GLU A 88 -16.36 6.88 -14.26
N THR A 89 -15.56 7.92 -14.52
CA THR A 89 -15.66 9.21 -13.82
C THR A 89 -15.48 10.38 -14.80
N PRO A 90 -16.22 11.49 -14.64
CA PRO A 90 -15.99 12.69 -15.44
C PRO A 90 -14.59 13.30 -15.18
N PRO A 91 -14.02 14.03 -16.16
CA PRO A 91 -12.60 14.36 -16.23
C PRO A 91 -12.13 15.54 -15.36
N ALA A 92 -12.76 15.84 -14.22
CA ALA A 92 -12.37 16.99 -13.40
C ALA A 92 -12.43 16.75 -11.88
N PRO A 93 -11.24 16.73 -11.24
CA PRO A 93 -10.29 15.62 -11.41
C PRO A 93 -11.00 14.28 -11.22
N ALA A 94 -10.72 13.33 -12.09
CA ALA A 94 -11.30 12.00 -11.97
C ALA A 94 -10.63 11.28 -10.80
N GLN A 95 -11.43 10.77 -9.87
CA GLN A 95 -10.94 10.05 -8.70
C GLN A 95 -11.73 8.77 -8.49
N ASP A 96 -11.02 7.70 -8.15
CA ASP A 96 -11.61 6.43 -7.75
C ASP A 96 -10.92 5.93 -6.49
N THR A 97 -11.67 5.23 -5.65
CA THR A 97 -11.19 4.72 -4.38
C THR A 97 -11.43 3.22 -4.33
N PHE A 98 -10.39 2.46 -4.01
CA PHE A 98 -10.46 1.02 -3.96
C PHE A 98 -9.68 0.46 -2.78
N LYS A 99 -10.15 -0.65 -2.24
CA LYS A 99 -9.51 -1.38 -1.14
C LYS A 99 -9.11 -2.77 -1.63
N PRO A 100 -7.82 -3.00 -1.93
CA PRO A 100 -7.32 -4.31 -2.33
C PRO A 100 -7.60 -5.38 -1.27
N GLY A 101 -8.23 -6.47 -1.70
CA GLY A 101 -8.64 -7.58 -0.83
C GLY A 101 -7.67 -8.78 -0.83
N GLN A 102 -6.63 -8.76 -1.66
CA GLN A 102 -5.62 -9.82 -1.72
C GLN A 102 -4.21 -9.24 -1.84
N PRO A 103 -3.21 -9.90 -1.23
CA PRO A 103 -1.83 -9.46 -1.34
C PRO A 103 -1.23 -9.81 -2.71
N GLY A 104 -0.19 -9.08 -3.10
CA GLY A 104 0.54 -9.27 -4.35
C GLY A 104 0.62 -8.01 -5.21
N PRO A 105 1.13 -8.12 -6.45
CA PRO A 105 1.25 -6.99 -7.37
C PRO A 105 -0.11 -6.62 -7.96
N TRP A 106 -0.55 -5.40 -7.72
CA TRP A 106 -1.71 -4.79 -8.35
C TRP A 106 -1.26 -3.78 -9.41
N GLU A 107 -2.14 -3.51 -10.36
CA GLU A 107 -1.95 -2.47 -11.36
C GLU A 107 -3.21 -1.61 -11.47
N VAL A 108 -3.05 -0.30 -11.35
CA VAL A 108 -4.12 0.67 -11.58
C VAL A 108 -3.93 1.29 -12.96
N VAL A 109 -4.95 1.17 -13.80
CA VAL A 109 -4.95 1.72 -15.15
C VAL A 109 -6.00 2.81 -15.24
N ALA A 110 -5.61 3.99 -15.71
CA ALA A 110 -6.53 5.07 -16.07
C ALA A 110 -6.57 5.18 -17.60
N ASP A 111 -7.70 4.82 -18.20
CA ASP A 111 -7.98 4.96 -19.62
C ASP A 111 -8.77 6.25 -19.86
N PHE A 112 -8.21 7.17 -20.64
CA PHE A 112 -8.82 8.47 -20.95
C PHE A 112 -9.78 8.41 -22.15
N GLY A 113 -10.00 7.23 -22.75
CA GLY A 113 -10.98 7.01 -23.82
C GLY A 113 -10.54 7.52 -25.20
N ASN A 114 -9.36 8.13 -25.30
CA ASN A 114 -8.69 8.53 -26.54
C ASN A 114 -7.57 7.54 -26.94
N GLY A 115 -7.50 6.38 -26.30
CA GLY A 115 -6.43 5.40 -26.47
C GLY A 115 -5.16 5.69 -25.66
N LYS A 116 -5.15 6.75 -24.83
CA LYS A 116 -4.12 6.96 -23.81
C LYS A 116 -4.53 6.23 -22.53
N GLU A 117 -3.66 5.32 -22.11
CA GLU A 117 -3.76 4.64 -20.82
C GLU A 117 -2.52 4.96 -19.99
N VAL A 118 -2.71 5.29 -18.71
CA VAL A 118 -1.62 5.46 -17.75
C VAL A 118 -1.70 4.34 -16.73
N HIS A 119 -0.58 3.65 -16.54
CA HIS A 119 -0.46 2.47 -15.69
C HIS A 119 0.36 2.82 -14.45
N LYS A 120 -0.13 2.42 -13.28
CA LYS A 120 0.60 2.53 -12.02
C LYS A 120 0.65 1.18 -11.30
N PRO A 121 1.85 0.63 -11.07
CA PRO A 121 2.00 -0.55 -10.23
C PRO A 121 1.76 -0.18 -8.77
N LEU A 122 1.18 -1.11 -8.02
CA LEU A 122 0.89 -1.00 -6.60
C LEU A 122 1.13 -2.36 -5.95
N ASP A 123 2.06 -2.47 -5.02
CA ASP A 123 2.34 -3.74 -4.33
C ASP A 123 1.56 -3.81 -3.02
N VAL A 124 0.75 -4.86 -2.85
CA VAL A 124 -0.06 -5.04 -1.62
C VAL A 124 0.64 -6.07 -0.73
N LYS A 125 1.21 -5.58 0.35
CA LYS A 125 1.95 -6.38 1.34
C LYS A 125 1.00 -7.02 2.34
N PHE A 126 1.30 -8.26 2.69
CA PHE A 126 0.62 -8.95 3.78
C PHE A 126 1.41 -8.74 5.08
N LEU A 127 1.08 -7.69 5.85
CA LEU A 127 1.65 -7.51 7.18
C LEU A 127 0.81 -8.27 8.21
N VAL A 128 1.32 -9.39 8.69
CA VAL A 128 0.81 -10.04 9.90
C VAL A 128 1.34 -9.29 11.12
N ILE A 129 0.52 -8.40 11.67
CA ILE A 129 0.70 -8.00 13.07
C ILE A 129 0.18 -9.19 13.89
N PRO A 130 1.03 -9.95 14.63
CA PRO A 130 0.52 -10.96 15.52
C PRO A 130 -0.36 -10.25 16.56
N GLU A 131 -1.67 -10.49 16.46
CA GLU A 131 -2.71 -9.78 17.21
C GLU A 131 -2.58 -9.92 18.73
N SER A 132 -1.66 -10.77 19.22
CA SER A 132 -1.27 -10.80 20.62
C SER A 132 0.23 -11.00 20.82
N GLY A 133 0.95 -9.91 21.09
CA GLY A 133 2.26 -9.99 21.74
C GLY A 133 2.20 -10.78 23.06
N LEU A 134 1.03 -10.79 23.73
CA LEU A 134 0.77 -11.58 24.94
C LEU A 134 0.69 -13.09 24.69
N GLY A 135 0.12 -13.54 23.56
CA GLY A 135 -0.01 -14.96 23.25
C GLY A 135 1.34 -15.64 23.06
N ALA A 136 2.29 -14.95 22.43
CA ALA A 136 3.67 -15.44 22.29
C ALA A 136 4.38 -15.59 23.64
N ILE A 137 4.18 -14.65 24.56
CA ILE A 137 4.76 -14.71 25.92
C ILE A 137 4.18 -15.90 26.71
N VAL A 138 2.86 -16.13 26.61
CA VAL A 138 2.22 -17.28 27.27
C VAL A 138 2.76 -18.60 26.71
N LEU A 139 2.96 -18.70 25.40
CA LEU A 139 3.45 -19.92 24.76
C LEU A 139 4.89 -20.22 25.18
N ILE A 140 5.77 -19.22 25.18
CA ILE A 140 7.16 -19.33 25.67
C ILE A 140 7.18 -19.70 27.17
N GLY A 141 6.35 -19.05 27.99
CA GLY A 141 6.24 -19.36 29.41
C GLY A 141 5.76 -20.79 29.69
N SER A 142 4.81 -21.27 28.90
CA SER A 142 4.26 -22.64 28.99
C SER A 142 5.32 -23.68 28.67
N SER A 143 6.11 -23.47 27.61
CA SER A 143 7.19 -24.38 27.22
C SER A 143 8.30 -24.46 28.28
N LEU A 144 8.67 -23.33 28.87
CA LEU A 144 9.67 -23.28 29.94
C LEU A 144 9.15 -23.93 31.23
N ALA A 145 7.88 -23.72 31.59
CA ALA A 145 7.26 -24.35 32.76
C ALA A 145 7.17 -25.88 32.61
N ALA A 146 6.75 -26.36 31.43
CA ALA A 146 6.69 -27.79 31.12
C ALA A 146 8.08 -28.45 31.18
N LEU A 147 9.10 -27.79 30.62
CA LEU A 147 10.48 -28.27 30.68
C LEU A 147 11.01 -28.27 32.12
N GLY A 148 10.76 -27.20 32.88
CA GLY A 148 11.15 -27.10 34.29
C GLY A 148 10.52 -28.18 35.16
N ALA A 149 9.23 -28.48 34.95
CA ALA A 149 8.53 -29.56 35.64
C ALA A 149 9.11 -30.94 35.29
N TYR A 150 9.38 -31.18 34.00
CA TYR A 150 9.96 -32.45 33.54
C TYR A 150 11.36 -32.70 34.11
N VAL A 151 12.26 -31.72 34.04
CA VAL A 151 13.63 -31.83 34.58
C VAL A 151 13.60 -32.07 36.10
N SER A 152 12.72 -31.36 36.81
CA SER A 152 12.55 -31.53 38.27
C SER A 152 12.03 -32.92 38.61
N PHE A 153 11.06 -33.44 37.86
CA PHE A 153 10.53 -34.78 38.02
C PHE A 153 11.60 -35.86 37.77
N MET A 154 12.40 -35.72 36.70
CA MET A 154 13.49 -36.63 36.40
C MET A 154 14.58 -36.62 37.49
N LYS A 155 14.92 -35.44 38.01
CA LYS A 155 15.89 -35.29 39.11
C LYS A 155 15.40 -35.91 40.42
N LEU A 156 14.09 -35.81 40.71
CA LEU A 156 13.48 -36.48 41.85
C LEU A 156 13.48 -38.01 41.68
N ARG A 157 13.24 -38.52 40.46
CA ARG A 157 13.36 -39.95 40.15
C ARG A 157 14.77 -40.47 40.37
N GLN A 158 15.79 -39.73 39.93
CA GLN A 158 17.20 -40.11 40.16
C GLN A 158 17.53 -40.18 41.65
N LYS A 159 17.17 -39.16 42.44
CA LYS A 159 17.37 -39.18 43.90
C LYS A 159 16.67 -40.35 44.60
N ARG A 160 15.48 -40.74 44.13
CA ARG A 160 14.72 -41.86 44.70
C ARG A 160 15.34 -43.21 44.33
N SER A 161 15.94 -43.32 43.14
CA SER A 161 16.71 -44.50 42.72
C SER A 161 17.99 -44.68 43.55
N GLU A 162 18.72 -43.60 43.84
CA GLU A 162 19.96 -43.66 44.64
C GLU A 162 19.69 -44.03 46.11
N ARG A 163 18.60 -43.53 46.71
CA ARG A 163 18.21 -43.91 48.09
C ARG A 163 17.65 -45.31 48.21
N GLY A 164 16.99 -45.82 47.17
CA GLY A 164 16.51 -47.21 47.14
C GLY A 164 17.65 -48.22 47.15
N VAL A 165 18.78 -47.90 46.50
CA VAL A 165 19.99 -48.74 46.50
C VAL A 165 20.75 -48.67 47.82
N LEU A 166 20.73 -47.52 48.51
CA LEU A 166 21.43 -47.35 49.79
C LEU A 166 20.68 -47.94 51.00
N GLY A 167 19.35 -48.06 50.93
CA GLY A 167 18.53 -48.68 51.98
C GLY A 167 18.57 -50.21 52.00
N ASP A 168 19.09 -50.83 50.93
CA ASP A 168 19.20 -52.29 50.76
C ASP A 168 20.58 -52.84 51.16
N LEU A 169 21.49 -51.97 51.60
CA LEU A 169 22.88 -52.31 52.01
C LEU A 169 23.12 -52.24 53.53
N SER A 170 22.07 -52.06 54.34
CA SER A 170 22.15 -52.18 55.79
C SER A 170 21.68 -53.58 56.22
N PHE A 171 22.59 -54.55 56.17
CA PHE A 171 22.50 -55.82 56.91
C PHE A 171 23.26 -55.70 58.23
#